data_AF-A0A0R2TM23-F1
#
_entry.id   AF-A0A0R2TM23-F1
#
_cell.length_a   1.000
_cell.length_b   1.000
_cell.length_c   1.000
_cell.angle_alpha   90.00
_cell.angle_beta   90.00
_cell.angle_gamma   90.00
#
_symmetry.space_group_name_H-M   'P 1'
#
loop_
_entity.id
_entity.type
_entity.pdbx_description
1 polymer ?
#
loop_
_entity_poly.entity_id
_entity_poly.type
_entity_poly.pdbx_seq_one_letter_code
_entity_poly.pdbx_strand_id
1 'polypeptide(L)'
;AAIFKTAGLAEPIFAHNGAEATEKVFTAILNEANIQIMQGMARALIVIDEVDEYEGKLPSQMRTFIDAHPSVQFLCTTNYINKIKPALKSRFRVIEVKRPMNIDWTDRALEILQSEGFSLARLDVAHLLQNFDGDARDLIDLLEEYILAAQTSQMLGAHS
;
A
#
# COMPACT_ATOMS: atom_id res chain seq x y z
N ALA A 1 8.30 4.56 4.58
CA ALA A 1 9.23 4.62 3.41
C ALA A 1 10.02 5.92 3.44
N ALA A 2 11.36 5.85 3.44
CA ALA A 2 12.27 6.98 3.70
C ALA A 2 12.07 8.20 2.77
N ILE A 3 11.60 7.99 1.54
CA ILE A 3 11.41 9.05 0.53
C ILE A 3 10.37 10.10 0.97
N PHE A 4 9.25 9.68 1.57
CA PHE A 4 8.19 10.61 2.00
C PHE A 4 8.62 11.47 3.19
N LYS A 5 9.40 10.89 4.11
CA LYS A 5 9.95 11.61 5.27
C LYS A 5 11.01 12.64 4.84
N THR A 6 11.79 12.36 3.81
CA THR A 6 12.75 13.30 3.23
C THR A 6 12.06 14.45 2.47
N ALA A 7 10.87 14.22 1.92
CA ALA A 7 10.11 15.22 1.17
C ALA A 7 9.30 16.21 2.06
N GLY A 8 9.29 16.03 3.39
CA GLY A 8 8.59 16.93 4.30
C GLY A 8 7.07 16.94 4.13
N LEU A 9 6.51 15.94 3.44
CA LEU A 9 5.08 15.82 3.22
C LEU A 9 4.43 15.24 4.49
N ALA A 10 3.64 16.07 5.18
CA ALA A 10 2.65 15.56 6.14
C ALA A 10 1.64 14.74 5.36
N GLU A 11 1.37 13.49 5.77
CA GLU A 11 0.37 12.63 5.12
C GLU A 11 -0.95 13.42 4.95
N PRO A 12 -1.37 13.59 3.69
CA PRO A 12 -2.15 12.56 3.04
C PRO A 12 -1.38 12.02 1.85
N ILE A 13 -1.24 10.71 1.78
CA ILE A 13 -1.04 10.07 0.49
C ILE A 13 -2.30 10.41 -0.30
N PHE A 14 -2.24 11.39 -1.20
CA PHE A 14 -3.25 11.58 -2.24
C PHE A 14 -3.10 10.41 -3.22
N ALA A 15 -3.45 9.22 -2.74
CA ALA A 15 -3.59 8.04 -3.57
C ALA A 15 -4.88 8.25 -4.36
N HIS A 16 -4.73 8.44 -5.66
CA HIS A 16 -5.88 8.46 -6.53
C HIS A 16 -6.32 7.01 -6.74
N ASN A 17 -7.58 6.70 -6.43
CA ASN A 17 -8.11 5.37 -6.71
C ASN A 17 -8.47 5.26 -8.20
N GLY A 18 -7.94 4.23 -8.85
CA GLY A 18 -8.20 3.85 -10.23
C GLY A 18 -9.69 3.80 -10.57
N ALA A 19 -10.49 3.24 -9.67
CA ALA A 19 -11.93 3.12 -9.81
C ALA A 19 -12.67 4.46 -9.79
N GLU A 20 -12.04 5.56 -9.38
CA GLU A 20 -12.67 6.89 -9.35
C GLU A 20 -12.25 7.78 -10.54
N ALA A 21 -11.50 7.23 -11.51
CA ALA A 21 -11.08 7.99 -12.68
C ALA A 21 -12.26 8.59 -13.44
N THR A 22 -12.15 9.89 -13.70
CA THR A 22 -12.99 10.63 -14.64
C THR A 22 -12.09 11.46 -15.55
N GLU A 23 -12.65 12.02 -16.63
CA GLU A 23 -11.90 12.87 -17.57
C GLU A 23 -11.19 14.06 -16.89
N LYS A 24 -11.65 14.47 -15.70
CA LYS A 24 -11.06 15.59 -14.93
C LYS A 24 -9.84 15.18 -14.11
N VAL A 25 -9.52 13.89 -14.02
CA VAL A 25 -8.48 13.40 -13.10
C VAL A 25 -7.10 13.96 -13.43
N PHE A 26 -6.76 14.09 -14.72
CA PHE A 26 -5.48 14.67 -15.13
C PHE A 26 -5.34 16.15 -14.79
N THR A 27 -6.44 16.90 -14.79
CA THR A 27 -6.45 18.30 -14.31
C THR A 27 -6.20 18.35 -12.81
N ALA A 28 -6.83 17.46 -12.03
CA ALA A 28 -6.58 17.37 -10.59
C ALA A 28 -5.12 17.02 -10.29
N ILE A 29 -4.57 16.02 -10.99
CA ILE A 29 -3.17 15.61 -10.90
C ILE A 29 -2.22 16.77 -11.23
N LEU A 30 -2.50 17.59 -12.26
CA LEU A 30 -1.66 18.74 -12.58
C LEU A 30 -1.71 19.82 -11.50
N ASN A 31 -2.89 20.10 -10.94
CA ASN A 31 -3.00 21.08 -9.86
C ASN A 31 -2.20 20.63 -8.64
N GLU A 32 -2.30 19.34 -8.28
CA GLU A 32 -1.52 18.76 -7.19
C GLU A 32 -0.02 18.82 -7.48
N ALA A 33 0.40 18.42 -8.67
CA ALA A 33 1.80 18.47 -9.08
C ALA A 33 2.37 19.88 -9.03
N ASN A 34 1.60 20.89 -9.43
CA ASN A 34 2.01 22.29 -9.36
C ASN A 34 2.22 22.74 -7.91
N ILE A 35 1.32 22.36 -6.99
CA ILE A 35 1.48 22.66 -5.55
C ILE A 35 2.77 22.03 -5.01
N GLN A 36 3.01 20.77 -5.32
CA GLN A 36 4.20 20.04 -4.93
C GLN A 36 5.50 20.70 -5.44
N ILE A 37 5.51 21.14 -6.70
CA ILE A 37 6.65 21.85 -7.30
C ILE A 37 6.84 23.24 -6.65
N MET A 38 5.75 23.98 -6.40
CA MET A 38 5.80 25.28 -5.70
C MET A 38 6.34 25.17 -4.27
N GLN A 39 6.15 24.01 -3.63
CA GLN A 39 6.73 23.69 -2.32
C GLN A 39 8.22 23.30 -2.40
N GLY A 40 8.84 23.38 -3.58
CA GLY A 40 10.27 23.17 -3.79
C GLY A 40 10.65 21.76 -4.23
N MET A 41 9.68 20.89 -4.53
CA MET A 41 10.00 19.56 -5.06
C MET A 41 10.47 19.66 -6.52
N ALA A 42 11.62 19.05 -6.81
CA ALA A 42 12.19 19.03 -8.17
C ALA A 42 11.28 18.28 -9.17
N ARG A 43 10.52 17.31 -8.69
CA ARG A 43 9.48 16.57 -9.41
C ARG A 43 8.33 16.27 -8.46
N ALA A 44 7.11 16.37 -8.96
CA ALA A 44 5.93 15.93 -8.23
C ALA A 44 5.84 14.40 -8.21
N LEU A 45 5.35 13.84 -7.11
CA LEU A 45 5.04 12.41 -6.98
C LEU A 45 3.54 12.24 -6.81
N ILE A 46 2.95 11.42 -7.68
CA ILE A 46 1.53 11.09 -7.69
C ILE A 46 1.40 9.59 -7.46
N VAL A 47 0.55 9.20 -6.51
CA VAL A 47 0.29 7.79 -6.20
C VAL A 47 -1.06 7.41 -6.81
N ILE A 48 -1.11 6.30 -7.54
CA ILE A 48 -2.34 5.76 -8.11
C ILE A 48 -2.51 4.32 -7.67
N ASP A 49 -3.62 4.03 -7.00
CA ASP A 49 -4.03 2.66 -6.74
C ASP A 49 -4.85 2.09 -7.89
N GLU A 50 -4.76 0.78 -8.13
CA GLU A 50 -5.49 0.08 -9.19
C GLU A 50 -5.40 0.75 -10.58
N VAL A 51 -4.18 1.04 -11.04
CA VAL A 51 -3.95 1.77 -12.32
C VAL A 51 -4.55 1.07 -13.55
N ASP A 52 -4.92 -0.21 -13.45
CA ASP A 52 -5.65 -0.90 -14.52
C ASP A 52 -7.06 -0.40 -14.73
N GLU A 53 -7.71 0.11 -13.69
CA GLU A 53 -9.01 0.77 -13.80
C GLU A 53 -8.88 2.11 -14.55
N TYR A 54 -7.78 2.85 -14.36
CA TYR A 54 -7.48 4.05 -15.15
C TYR A 54 -7.34 3.74 -16.63
N GLU A 55 -6.54 2.73 -16.99
CA GLU A 55 -6.35 2.37 -18.39
C GLU A 55 -7.63 1.80 -19.02
N GLY A 56 -8.51 1.18 -18.22
CA GLY A 56 -9.83 0.75 -18.66
C GLY A 56 -10.79 1.91 -18.94
N LYS A 57 -10.83 2.92 -18.05
CA LYS A 57 -11.77 4.07 -18.13
C LYS A 57 -11.30 5.18 -19.05
N LEU A 58 -10.00 5.45 -19.08
CA LEU A 58 -9.36 6.55 -19.82
C LEU A 58 -8.23 6.00 -20.72
N PRO A 59 -8.57 5.18 -21.73
CA PRO A 59 -7.57 4.37 -22.42
C PRO A 59 -6.52 5.24 -23.13
N SER A 60 -5.25 4.94 -22.91
CA SER A 60 -4.09 5.67 -23.48
C SER A 60 -3.92 7.13 -23.00
N GLN A 61 -4.86 7.71 -22.25
CA GLN A 61 -4.74 9.10 -21.80
C GLN A 61 -3.61 9.28 -20.80
N MET A 62 -3.44 8.32 -19.88
CA MET A 62 -2.36 8.34 -18.89
C MET A 62 -0.98 8.31 -19.57
N ARG A 63 -0.84 7.52 -20.64
CA ARG A 63 0.38 7.48 -21.44
C ARG A 63 0.70 8.85 -22.03
N THR A 64 -0.28 9.47 -22.68
CA THR A 64 -0.15 10.82 -23.25
C THR A 64 0.20 11.84 -22.18
N PHE A 65 -0.40 11.72 -21.00
CA PHE A 65 -0.13 12.60 -19.86
C PHE A 65 1.33 12.50 -19.39
N ILE A 66 1.84 11.29 -19.19
CA ILE A 66 3.24 11.05 -18.78
C ILE A 66 4.21 11.64 -19.80
N ASP A 67 3.95 11.43 -21.10
CA ASP A 67 4.79 11.94 -22.17
C ASP A 67 4.82 13.48 -22.20
N ALA A 68 3.71 14.15 -21.84
CA ALA A 68 3.59 15.60 -21.83
C ALA A 68 4.16 16.27 -20.57
N HIS A 69 4.26 15.56 -19.44
CA HIS A 69 4.59 16.16 -18.13
C HIS A 69 5.74 15.42 -17.43
N PRO A 70 6.99 15.59 -17.90
CA PRO A 70 8.16 14.88 -17.34
C PRO A 70 8.53 15.30 -15.91
N SER A 71 7.96 16.41 -15.41
CA SER A 71 8.08 16.86 -14.02
C SER A 71 7.17 16.09 -13.05
N VAL A 72 6.28 15.23 -13.56
CA VAL A 72 5.36 14.41 -12.75
C VAL A 72 5.83 12.97 -12.77
N GLN A 73 6.01 12.39 -11.59
CA GLN A 73 6.36 10.99 -11.38
C GLN A 73 5.17 10.24 -10.81
N PHE A 74 5.03 8.98 -11.24
CA PHE A 74 3.94 8.12 -10.82
C PHE A 74 4.46 6.92 -10.05
N LEU A 75 3.83 6.64 -8.91
CA LEU A 75 3.92 5.37 -8.21
C LEU A 75 2.56 4.69 -8.33
N CYS A 76 2.50 3.54 -9.00
CA CYS A 76 1.25 2.86 -9.28
C CYS A 76 1.22 1.44 -8.73
N THR A 77 0.07 1.02 -8.23
CA THR A 77 -0.24 -0.37 -7.87
C THR A 77 -1.30 -0.95 -8.80
N THR A 78 -1.25 -2.26 -9.04
CA THR A 78 -2.27 -3.00 -9.79
C THR A 78 -2.17 -4.48 -9.46
N ASN A 79 -3.33 -5.13 -9.36
CA ASN A 79 -3.43 -6.59 -9.26
C ASN A 79 -3.50 -7.27 -10.64
N TYR A 80 -3.71 -6.50 -11.71
CA TYR A 80 -4.00 -7.00 -13.05
C TYR A 80 -3.06 -6.41 -14.09
N ILE A 81 -1.77 -6.71 -13.95
CA ILE A 81 -0.74 -6.20 -14.87
C ILE A 81 -1.07 -6.54 -16.34
N ASN A 82 -1.73 -7.67 -16.61
CA ASN A 82 -2.18 -8.06 -17.94
C ASN A 82 -3.21 -7.11 -18.57
N LYS A 83 -3.99 -6.36 -17.79
CA LYS A 83 -4.94 -5.35 -18.28
C LYS A 83 -4.25 -4.04 -18.71
N ILE A 84 -3.03 -3.79 -18.27
CA ILE A 84 -2.28 -2.60 -18.68
C ILE A 84 -1.72 -2.79 -20.09
N LYS A 85 -1.99 -1.84 -21.00
CA LYS A 85 -1.45 -1.87 -22.36
C LYS A 85 0.08 -1.80 -22.38
N PRO A 86 0.77 -2.51 -23.29
CA PRO A 86 2.23 -2.46 -23.42
C PRO A 86 2.79 -1.04 -23.57
N ALA A 87 2.08 -0.16 -24.28
CA ALA A 87 2.48 1.22 -24.47
C ALA A 87 2.57 2.00 -23.13
N LEU A 88 1.61 1.80 -22.22
CA LEU A 88 1.68 2.41 -20.88
C LEU A 88 2.77 1.73 -20.04
N LYS A 89 2.83 0.38 -20.04
CA LYS A 89 3.87 -0.38 -19.30
C LYS A 89 5.29 0.08 -19.60
N SER A 90 5.60 0.38 -20.86
CA SER A 90 6.94 0.81 -21.28
C SER A 90 7.44 2.12 -20.63
N ARG A 91 6.56 2.89 -19.98
CA ARG A 91 6.90 4.12 -19.24
C ARG A 91 7.14 3.88 -17.75
N PHE A 92 6.92 2.65 -17.28
CA PHE A 92 7.08 2.27 -15.88
C PHE A 92 8.24 1.30 -15.72
N ARG A 93 8.91 1.39 -14.57
CA ARG A 93 9.66 0.27 -14.03
C ARG A 93 8.68 -0.62 -13.27
N VAL A 94 8.41 -1.80 -13.80
CA VAL A 94 7.50 -2.78 -13.17
C VAL A 94 8.28 -3.56 -12.12
N ILE A 95 7.74 -3.63 -10.91
CA ILE A 95 8.24 -4.47 -9.81
C ILE A 95 7.10 -5.39 -9.41
N GLU A 96 7.33 -6.70 -9.53
CA GLU A 96 6.38 -7.70 -9.06
C GLU A 96 6.55 -7.87 -7.54
N VAL A 97 5.46 -7.64 -6.80
CA VAL A 97 5.38 -7.96 -5.37
C VAL A 97 4.69 -9.31 -5.27
N LYS A 98 5.46 -10.35 -4.92
CA LYS A 98 4.93 -11.70 -4.76
C LYS A 98 4.18 -11.81 -3.44
N ARG A 99 3.09 -12.59 -3.44
CA ARG A 99 2.40 -12.96 -2.19
C ARG A 99 3.41 -13.67 -1.27
N PRO A 100 3.55 -13.26 0.01
CA PRO A 100 4.41 -13.94 0.96
C PRO A 100 3.95 -15.39 1.19
N MET A 101 4.87 -16.26 1.54
CA MET A 101 4.55 -17.62 1.98
C MET A 101 4.07 -17.62 3.43
N ASN A 102 3.32 -18.64 3.85
CA ASN A 102 2.83 -18.79 5.23
C ASN A 102 3.95 -18.70 6.28
N ILE A 103 5.16 -19.16 5.95
CA ILE A 103 6.32 -19.06 6.84
C ILE A 103 6.78 -17.61 7.03
N ASP A 104 6.72 -16.78 5.99
CA ASP A 104 7.09 -15.36 6.05
C ASP A 104 6.12 -14.60 6.96
N TRP A 105 4.86 -15.02 6.99
CA TRP A 105 3.84 -14.48 7.87
C TRP A 105 4.06 -14.83 9.35
N THR A 106 4.70 -15.96 9.65
CA THR A 106 5.04 -16.34 11.04
C THR A 106 6.03 -15.36 11.64
N ASP A 107 7.09 -15.03 10.90
CA ASP A 107 8.09 -14.08 11.37
C ASP A 107 7.49 -12.67 11.49
N ARG A 108 6.65 -12.28 10.52
CA ARG A 108 5.95 -11.00 10.57
C ARG A 108 4.99 -10.88 11.76
N ALA A 109 4.23 -11.93 12.05
CA ALA A 109 3.31 -11.97 13.19
C ALA A 109 4.06 -11.88 14.52
N LEU A 110 5.20 -12.57 14.62
CA LEU A 110 6.06 -12.50 15.81
C LEU A 110 6.56 -11.08 16.04
N GLU A 111 7.03 -10.39 15.00
CA GLU A 111 7.46 -8.98 15.10
C GLU A 111 6.32 -8.06 15.58
N ILE A 112 5.11 -8.23 15.04
CA ILE A 112 3.94 -7.44 15.42
C ILE A 112 3.61 -7.67 16.90
N LEU A 113 3.47 -8.93 17.32
CA LEU A 113 3.15 -9.28 18.70
C LEU A 113 4.22 -8.78 19.69
N GLN A 114 5.49 -8.85 19.32
CA GLN A 114 6.59 -8.28 20.12
C GLN A 114 6.47 -6.76 20.28
N SER A 115 6.09 -6.05 19.22
CA SER A 115 5.87 -4.59 19.30
C SER A 115 4.68 -4.21 20.19
N GLU A 116 3.70 -5.11 20.32
CA GLU A 116 2.54 -4.97 21.19
C GLU A 116 2.79 -5.48 22.63
N GLY A 117 4.03 -5.84 22.96
CA GLY A 117 4.44 -6.24 24.30
C GLY A 117 4.29 -7.74 24.63
N PHE A 118 3.98 -8.58 23.64
CA PHE A 118 3.89 -10.03 23.81
C PHE A 118 5.21 -10.72 23.50
N SER A 119 5.63 -11.64 24.37
CA SER A 119 6.84 -12.45 24.16
C SER A 119 6.45 -13.92 23.98
N LEU A 120 6.11 -14.31 22.76
CA LEU A 120 5.77 -15.68 22.39
C LEU A 120 6.95 -16.41 21.73
N ALA A 121 6.99 -17.74 21.86
CA ALA A 121 7.91 -18.52 21.05
C ALA A 121 7.41 -18.56 19.60
N ARG A 122 8.34 -18.61 18.64
CA ARG A 122 8.01 -18.72 17.21
C ARG A 122 7.10 -19.91 16.90
N LEU A 123 7.26 -21.02 17.64
CA LEU A 123 6.42 -22.20 17.50
C LEU A 123 4.96 -21.92 17.88
N ASP A 124 4.72 -21.14 18.94
CA ASP A 124 3.37 -20.76 19.37
C ASP A 124 2.70 -19.86 18.33
N VAL A 125 3.46 -18.93 17.74
CA VAL A 125 2.96 -18.11 16.63
C VAL A 125 2.65 -18.96 15.39
N ALA A 126 3.49 -19.96 15.08
CA ALA A 126 3.21 -20.88 13.97
C ALA A 126 1.92 -21.69 14.22
N HIS A 127 1.64 -22.07 15.48
CA HIS A 127 0.38 -22.72 15.85
C HIS A 127 -0.82 -21.79 15.75
N LEU A 128 -0.68 -20.52 16.17
CA LEU A 128 -1.71 -19.49 15.99
C LEU A 128 -2.09 -19.34 14.51
N LEU A 129 -1.10 -19.40 13.61
CA LEU A 129 -1.29 -19.28 12.17
C LEU A 129 -1.56 -20.60 11.44
N GLN A 130 -1.84 -21.71 12.14
CA GLN A 130 -1.93 -23.04 11.50
C GLN A 130 -3.03 -23.12 10.41
N ASN A 131 -4.11 -22.35 10.55
CA ASN A 131 -5.22 -22.29 9.59
C ASN A 131 -5.23 -20.99 8.75
N PHE A 132 -4.17 -20.20 8.81
CA PHE A 132 -4.05 -18.94 8.10
C PHE A 132 -3.67 -19.17 6.63
N ASP A 133 -4.38 -18.51 5.72
CA ASP A 133 -4.29 -18.75 4.28
C ASP A 133 -3.34 -17.79 3.54
N GLY A 134 -2.69 -16.88 4.27
CA GLY A 134 -1.71 -15.94 3.73
C GLY A 134 -2.28 -14.58 3.32
N ASP A 135 -3.50 -14.21 3.72
CA ASP A 135 -4.04 -12.85 3.54
C ASP A 135 -3.60 -11.86 4.65
N ALA A 136 -3.00 -10.75 4.26
CA ALA A 136 -2.45 -9.79 5.21
C ALA A 136 -3.49 -9.15 6.15
N ARG A 137 -4.74 -8.96 5.67
CA ARG A 137 -5.81 -8.35 6.46
C ARG A 137 -6.31 -9.35 7.49
N ASP A 138 -6.55 -10.60 7.08
CA ASP A 138 -6.95 -11.67 7.99
C ASP A 138 -5.89 -11.92 9.06
N LEU A 139 -4.60 -11.76 8.74
CA LEU A 139 -3.53 -11.81 9.74
C LEU A 139 -3.69 -10.73 10.80
N ILE A 140 -3.96 -9.49 10.40
CA ILE A 140 -4.10 -8.37 11.33
C ILE A 140 -5.29 -8.62 12.26
N ASP A 141 -6.44 -9.01 11.70
CA ASP A 141 -7.66 -9.31 12.47
C ASP A 141 -7.41 -10.44 13.50
N LEU A 142 -6.72 -11.51 13.09
CA LEU A 142 -6.37 -12.64 13.96
C LEU A 142 -5.44 -12.22 15.11
N LEU A 143 -4.43 -11.40 14.82
CA LEU A 143 -3.50 -10.91 15.83
C LEU A 143 -4.17 -9.93 16.80
N GLU A 144 -5.04 -9.07 16.30
CA GLU A 144 -5.83 -8.15 17.12
C GLU A 144 -6.76 -8.91 18.07
N GLU A 145 -7.48 -9.93 17.59
CA GLU A 145 -8.33 -10.79 18.42
C GLU A 145 -7.52 -11.46 19.54
N TYR A 146 -6.35 -12.01 19.22
CA TYR A 146 -5.45 -12.60 20.20
C TYR A 146 -5.03 -11.62 21.30
N ILE A 147 -4.62 -10.40 20.90
CA ILE A 147 -4.18 -9.35 21.82
C ILE A 147 -5.31 -8.95 22.77
N LEU A 148 -6.51 -8.69 22.23
CA LEU A 148 -7.68 -8.28 23.00
C LEU A 148 -8.12 -9.36 24.00
N ALA A 149 -8.11 -10.63 23.61
CA ALA A 149 -8.44 -11.76 24.47
C ALA A 149 -7.42 -11.91 25.63
N ALA A 150 -6.14 -11.72 25.35
CA ALA A 150 -5.08 -11.81 26.35
C ALA A 150 -5.14 -10.66 27.36
N GLN A 151 -5.39 -9.43 26.90
CA GLN A 151 -5.56 -8.25 27.77
C GLN A 151 -6.78 -8.38 28.68
N THR A 152 -7.90 -8.85 28.12
CA THR A 152 -9.14 -9.08 28.89
C THR A 152 -8.93 -10.13 29.99
N SER A 153 -8.20 -11.21 29.67
CA SER A 153 -7.88 -12.28 30.62
C SER A 153 -6.95 -11.79 31.76
N GLN A 154 -6.00 -10.91 31.46
CA GLN A 154 -5.15 -10.28 32.48
C GLN A 154 -5.97 -9.36 33.41
N MET A 155 -6.93 -8.59 32.88
CA MET A 155 -7.79 -7.73 33.70
C MET A 155 -8.69 -8.55 34.65
N LEU A 156 -9.26 -9.66 34.17
CA LEU A 156 -10.10 -10.53 35.01
C LEU A 156 -9.29 -11.27 36.08
N GLY A 157 -8.05 -11.67 35.77
CA GLY A 157 -7.12 -12.30 36.72
C GLY A 157 -6.57 -11.34 37.78
N ALA A 158 -6.51 -10.03 37.50
CA ALA A 158 -6.05 -9.01 38.45
C ALA A 158 -7.14 -8.54 39.44
N HIS A 159 -8.40 -8.93 39.21
CA HIS A 159 -9.55 -8.60 40.08
C HIS A 159 -10.07 -9.80 40.90
N SER A 160 -9.33 -10.92 40.89
CA SER A 160 -9.59 -12.12 41.70
C SER A 160 -8.63 -12.20 42.87
#